data_AF-A0A8J3IQ43-F1
#
_entry.id   AF-A0A8J3IQ43-F1
#
_cell.length_a   1.000
_cell.length_b   1.000
_cell.length_c   1.000
_cell.angle_alpha   90.00
_cell.angle_beta   90.00
_cell.angle_gamma   90.00
#
_symmetry.space_group_name_H-M   'P 1'
#
loop_
_entity.id
_entity.type
_entity.pdbx_description
1 polymer ?
#
loop_
_entity_poly.entity_id
_entity_poly.type
_entity_poly.pdbx_seq_one_letter_code
_entity_poly.pdbx_strand_id
1 'polypeptide(L)'
;MEELRKHLRAKVRQGALLLLDANQILPGALWQKERMHAIQTATVVVLFISAGFTACDLIAGDELPLLLHNAEKQGTQVLLLHVSQCDLTGTGLEKFAPLNDPGKKTLAMLKPAGRAEILTQTTQIICQYLGIRS
;
A
#
# COMPACT_ATOMS: atom_id res chain seq x y z
N MET A 1 1.10 9.22 2.16
CA MET A 1 0.93 8.88 0.73
C MET A 1 1.87 9.69 -0.17
N GLU A 2 1.81 11.04 -0.16
CA GLU A 2 2.64 11.86 -1.06
C GLU A 2 4.16 11.67 -0.90
N GLU A 3 4.65 11.43 0.32
CA GLU A 3 6.08 11.18 0.55
C GLU A 3 6.57 9.89 -0.15
N LEU A 4 5.78 8.80 -0.13
CA LEU A 4 6.15 7.57 -0.85
C LEU A 4 6.16 7.80 -2.36
N ARG A 5 5.18 8.57 -2.89
CA ARG A 5 5.13 8.91 -4.32
C ARG A 5 6.41 9.64 -4.76
N LYS A 6 6.97 10.52 -3.92
CA LYS A 6 8.24 11.20 -4.21
C LYS A 6 9.39 10.21 -4.38
N HIS A 7 9.49 9.18 -3.53
CA HIS A 7 10.52 8.14 -3.63
C HIS A 7 10.34 7.23 -4.85
N LEU A 8 9.10 6.91 -5.22
CA LEU A 8 8.80 6.08 -6.40
C LEU A 8 8.95 6.85 -7.73
N ARG A 9 8.90 8.19 -7.71
CA ARG A 9 8.82 9.02 -8.92
C ARG A 9 9.98 8.79 -9.90
N ALA A 10 11.18 8.50 -9.40
CA ALA A 10 12.32 8.20 -10.26
C ALA A 10 12.08 6.94 -11.11
N LYS A 11 11.59 5.86 -10.48
CA LYS A 11 11.31 4.58 -11.14
C LYS A 11 10.10 4.70 -12.08
N VAL A 12 9.07 5.47 -11.71
CA VAL A 12 7.94 5.80 -12.60
C VAL A 12 8.40 6.53 -13.85
N ARG A 13 9.26 7.57 -13.71
CA ARG A 13 9.79 8.34 -14.85
C ARG A 13 10.63 7.49 -15.81
N GLN A 14 11.28 6.45 -15.29
CA GLN A 14 12.06 5.49 -16.08
C GLN A 14 11.18 4.44 -16.78
N GLY A 15 9.86 4.45 -16.55
CA GLY A 15 8.95 3.42 -17.05
C GLY A 15 9.13 2.06 -16.35
N ALA A 16 9.87 2.02 -15.24
CA ALA A 16 10.18 0.76 -14.55
C ALA A 16 8.98 0.22 -13.75
N LEU A 17 8.05 1.09 -13.35
CA LEU A 17 6.80 0.69 -12.70
C LEU A 17 5.66 1.65 -13.07
N LEU A 18 4.44 1.12 -13.08
CA LEU A 18 3.20 1.88 -13.16
C LEU A 18 2.68 2.08 -11.73
N LEU A 19 2.49 3.34 -11.33
CA LEU A 19 1.90 3.68 -10.03
C LEU A 19 0.39 3.90 -10.20
N LEU A 20 -0.41 3.03 -9.60
CA LEU A 20 -1.86 3.18 -9.51
C LEU A 20 -2.21 3.78 -8.16
N ASP A 21 -2.96 4.88 -8.16
CA ASP A 21 -3.36 5.55 -6.92
C ASP A 21 -4.88 5.60 -6.82
N ALA A 22 -5.42 4.82 -5.89
CA ALA A 22 -6.87 4.70 -5.66
C ALA A 22 -7.54 6.02 -5.26
N ASN A 23 -6.77 7.06 -4.87
CA ASN A 23 -7.29 8.38 -4.56
C ASN A 23 -7.25 9.36 -5.74
N GLN A 24 -6.65 8.98 -6.87
CA GLN A 24 -6.56 9.81 -8.08
C GLN A 24 -7.48 9.28 -9.17
N ILE A 25 -8.77 9.59 -9.06
CA ILE A 25 -9.77 9.25 -10.06
C ILE A 25 -10.34 10.53 -10.66
N LEU A 26 -10.49 10.54 -11.99
CA LEU A 26 -11.01 11.69 -12.72
C LEU A 26 -12.46 12.00 -12.33
N PRO A 27 -12.84 13.28 -12.19
CA PRO A 27 -14.24 13.66 -12.02
C PRO A 27 -15.12 13.08 -13.13
N GLY A 28 -16.21 12.41 -12.75
CA GLY A 28 -17.15 11.77 -13.68
C GLY A 28 -16.83 10.31 -14.02
N ALA A 29 -15.67 9.77 -13.63
CA ALA A 29 -15.41 8.34 -13.74
C ALA A 29 -16.15 7.54 -12.65
N LEU A 30 -16.50 6.29 -12.95
CA LEU A 30 -17.06 5.36 -11.97
C LEU A 30 -15.97 4.96 -10.98
N TRP A 31 -15.85 5.72 -9.90
CA TRP A 31 -14.81 5.58 -8.87
C TRP A 31 -14.54 4.15 -8.42
N GLN A 32 -15.61 3.38 -8.16
CA GLN A 32 -15.51 1.99 -7.72
C GLN A 32 -14.88 1.08 -8.78
N LYS A 33 -15.17 1.32 -10.06
CA LYS A 33 -14.66 0.49 -11.17
C LYS A 33 -13.15 0.67 -11.35
N GLU A 34 -12.67 1.91 -11.31
CA GLU A 34 -11.25 2.23 -11.45
C GLU A 34 -10.42 1.67 -10.27
N ARG A 35 -10.94 1.78 -9.04
CA ARG A 35 -10.30 1.17 -7.87
C ARG A 35 -10.24 -0.35 -7.96
N MET A 36 -11.35 -0.98 -8.33
CA MET A 36 -11.40 -2.44 -8.48
C MET A 36 -10.43 -2.93 -9.55
N HIS A 37 -10.34 -2.22 -10.68
CA HIS A 37 -9.38 -2.52 -11.73
C HIS A 37 -7.93 -2.43 -11.23
N ALA A 38 -7.60 -1.41 -10.45
CA ALA A 38 -6.27 -1.28 -9.86
C ALA A 38 -5.95 -2.44 -8.91
N ILE A 39 -6.90 -2.84 -8.06
CA ILE A 39 -6.73 -3.99 -7.15
C ILE A 39 -6.56 -5.30 -7.93
N GLN A 40 -7.31 -5.49 -9.00
CA GLN A 40 -7.27 -6.70 -9.84
C GLN A 40 -5.98 -6.85 -10.64
N THR A 41 -5.35 -5.74 -11.02
CA THR A 41 -4.17 -5.74 -11.90
C THR A 41 -2.86 -5.54 -11.14
N ALA A 42 -2.92 -5.17 -9.86
CA ALA A 42 -1.74 -4.87 -9.07
C ALA A 42 -0.88 -6.11 -8.79
N THR A 43 0.40 -6.02 -9.13
CA THR A 43 1.42 -6.98 -8.71
C THR A 43 1.85 -6.76 -7.25
N VAL A 44 1.95 -5.49 -6.85
CA VAL A 44 2.32 -5.06 -5.49
C VAL A 44 1.32 -4.01 -5.02
N VAL A 45 0.74 -4.23 -3.84
CA VAL A 45 -0.19 -3.30 -3.18
C VAL A 45 0.43 -2.81 -1.88
N VAL A 46 0.49 -1.49 -1.69
CA VAL A 46 0.97 -0.88 -0.45
C VAL A 46 -0.22 -0.29 0.30
N LEU A 47 -0.52 -0.85 1.47
CA LEU A 47 -1.62 -0.40 2.33
C LEU A 47 -1.08 0.53 3.42
N PHE A 48 -1.63 1.74 3.51
CA PHE A 48 -1.32 2.70 4.56
C PHE A 48 -2.23 2.46 5.76
N ILE A 49 -1.73 1.71 6.73
CA ILE A 49 -2.50 1.19 7.85
C ILE A 49 -2.65 2.25 8.96
N SER A 50 -3.89 2.52 9.36
CA SER A 50 -4.28 3.44 10.43
C SER A 50 -5.69 3.11 10.92
N ALA A 51 -6.11 3.69 12.06
CA ALA A 51 -7.49 3.53 12.53
C ALA A 51 -8.54 4.05 11.52
N GLY A 52 -8.21 5.09 10.73
CA GLY A 52 -9.09 5.57 9.67
C GLY A 52 -9.18 4.61 8.48
N PHE A 53 -8.14 3.81 8.24
CA PHE A 53 -8.18 2.75 7.23
C PHE A 53 -9.08 1.61 7.70
N THR A 54 -8.94 1.16 8.94
CA THR A 54 -9.71 0.03 9.48
C THR A 54 -11.19 0.37 9.73
N ALA A 55 -11.52 1.63 10.00
CA ALA A 55 -12.89 2.11 10.15
C ALA A 55 -13.61 2.38 8.81
N CYS A 56 -12.96 2.18 7.67
CA CYS A 56 -13.55 2.48 6.37
C CYS A 56 -14.39 1.31 5.85
N ASP A 57 -15.72 1.48 5.82
CA ASP A 57 -16.67 0.47 5.33
C ASP A 57 -16.43 0.06 3.87
N LEU A 58 -15.92 0.98 3.04
CA LEU A 58 -15.58 0.71 1.64
C LEU A 58 -14.43 -0.30 1.51
N ILE A 59 -13.50 -0.31 2.46
CA ILE A 59 -12.38 -1.26 2.46
C ILE A 59 -12.87 -2.61 2.96
N ALA A 60 -13.69 -2.63 4.02
CA ALA A 60 -14.19 -3.87 4.62
C ALA A 60 -15.17 -4.65 3.73
N GLY A 61 -15.98 -3.96 2.91
CA GLY A 61 -17.03 -4.58 2.10
C GLY A 61 -16.54 -5.37 0.88
N ASP A 62 -15.96 -4.67 -0.10
CA ASP A 62 -15.66 -5.25 -1.42
C ASP A 62 -14.16 -5.36 -1.72
N GLU A 63 -13.36 -4.39 -1.26
CA GLU A 63 -11.97 -4.27 -1.68
C GLU A 63 -11.02 -5.18 -0.93
N LEU A 64 -11.14 -5.23 0.40
CA LEU A 64 -10.25 -6.04 1.22
C LEU A 64 -10.43 -7.54 0.96
N PRO A 65 -11.65 -8.09 0.85
CA PRO A 65 -11.83 -9.48 0.47
C PRO A 65 -11.19 -9.82 -0.89
N LEU A 66 -11.34 -8.94 -1.89
CA LEU A 66 -10.72 -9.16 -3.20
C LEU A 66 -9.19 -9.08 -3.13
N LEU A 67 -8.65 -8.09 -2.42
CA LEU A 67 -7.20 -7.94 -2.24
C LEU A 67 -6.60 -9.17 -1.55
N LEU A 68 -7.25 -9.67 -0.50
CA LEU A 68 -6.85 -10.90 0.19
C LEU A 68 -6.93 -12.11 -0.75
N HIS A 69 -8.00 -12.22 -1.54
CA HIS A 69 -8.14 -13.27 -2.55
C HIS A 69 -7.02 -13.22 -3.59
N ASN A 70 -6.67 -12.04 -4.11
CA ASN A 70 -5.59 -11.88 -5.08
C ASN A 70 -4.23 -12.20 -4.46
N ALA A 71 -4.01 -11.84 -3.19
CA ALA A 71 -2.79 -12.22 -2.48
C ALA A 71 -2.65 -13.74 -2.36
N GLU A 72 -3.74 -14.44 -2.03
CA GLU A 72 -3.74 -15.89 -1.86
C GLU A 72 -3.71 -16.67 -3.19
N LYS A 73 -4.40 -16.19 -4.23
CA LYS A 73 -4.64 -16.95 -5.46
C LYS A 73 -3.83 -16.47 -6.66
N GLN A 74 -3.50 -15.19 -6.71
CA GLN A 74 -2.82 -14.56 -7.85
C GLN A 74 -1.38 -14.14 -7.52
N GLY A 75 -0.96 -14.28 -6.25
CA GLY A 75 0.39 -13.95 -5.80
C GLY A 75 0.65 -12.46 -5.68
N THR A 76 -0.40 -11.62 -5.61
CA THR A 76 -0.28 -10.18 -5.36
C THR A 76 0.44 -9.96 -4.03
N GLN A 77 1.50 -9.14 -4.04
CA GLN A 77 2.28 -8.85 -2.84
C GLN A 77 1.62 -7.71 -2.07
N VAL A 78 1.20 -7.98 -0.83
CA VAL A 78 0.54 -6.98 0.02
C VAL A 78 1.52 -6.50 1.08
N LEU A 79 1.84 -5.21 1.05
CA LEU A 79 2.80 -4.58 1.95
C LEU A 79 2.07 -3.64 2.91
N LEU A 80 2.12 -3.94 4.21
CA LEU A 80 1.49 -3.12 5.23
C LEU A 80 2.46 -2.06 5.74
N LEU A 81 2.11 -0.79 5.55
CA LEU A 81 2.88 0.35 6.04
C LEU A 81 2.06 1.10 7.10
N HIS A 82 2.41 0.92 8.37
CA HIS A 82 1.72 1.52 9.50
C HIS A 82 1.99 3.02 9.58
N VAL A 83 0.95 3.82 9.31
CA VAL A 83 0.95 5.27 9.51
C VAL A 83 0.82 5.60 10.99
N SER A 84 -0.09 4.93 11.68
CA SER A 84 -0.31 5.04 13.12
C SER A 84 -0.58 3.67 13.73
N GLN A 85 -0.56 3.59 15.06
CA GLN A 85 -1.04 2.40 15.77
C GLN A 85 -2.54 2.18 15.48
N CYS A 86 -2.92 0.93 15.27
CA CYS A 86 -4.31 0.49 15.17
C CYS A 86 -4.39 -1.03 15.35
N ASP A 87 -5.58 -1.52 15.71
CA ASP A 87 -5.87 -2.95 15.75
C ASP A 87 -6.26 -3.46 14.35
N LEU A 88 -5.71 -4.60 13.97
CA LEU A 88 -6.01 -5.30 12.71
C LEU A 88 -6.74 -6.62 12.95
N THR A 89 -7.03 -6.96 14.20
CA THR A 89 -7.66 -8.24 14.56
C THR A 89 -8.96 -8.45 13.78
N GLY A 90 -9.06 -9.57 13.07
CA GLY A 90 -10.25 -9.95 12.32
C GLY A 90 -10.37 -9.31 10.93
N THR A 91 -9.39 -8.54 10.48
CA THR A 91 -9.39 -7.92 9.14
C THR A 91 -8.86 -8.86 8.05
N GLY A 92 -8.18 -9.94 8.42
CA GLY A 92 -7.36 -10.76 7.52
C GLY A 92 -5.98 -10.16 7.23
N LEU A 93 -5.77 -8.87 7.47
CA LEU A 93 -4.48 -8.20 7.28
C LEU A 93 -3.46 -8.57 8.36
N GLU A 94 -3.91 -9.00 9.53
CA GLU A 94 -3.05 -9.52 10.61
C GLU A 94 -2.18 -10.70 10.18
N LYS A 95 -2.48 -11.33 9.04
CA LYS A 95 -1.70 -12.42 8.44
C LYS A 95 -0.45 -11.95 7.69
N PHE A 96 -0.34 -10.66 7.36
CA PHE A 96 0.78 -10.11 6.60
C PHE A 96 1.81 -9.47 7.53
N ALA A 97 3.09 -9.72 7.26
CA ALA A 97 4.17 -9.07 8.00
C ALA A 97 4.21 -7.56 7.68
N PRO A 98 4.27 -6.68 8.70
CA PRO A 98 4.34 -5.25 8.46
C PRO A 98 5.73 -4.81 7.99
N LEU A 99 5.78 -3.81 7.11
CA LEU A 99 7.04 -3.18 6.65
C LEU A 99 7.75 -2.40 7.77
N ASN A 100 7.00 -1.93 8.76
CA ASN A 100 7.50 -1.19 9.90
C ASN A 100 6.84 -1.63 11.19
N ASP A 101 7.60 -1.63 12.29
CA ASP A 101 7.14 -2.03 13.62
C ASP A 101 5.92 -1.17 14.04
N PRO A 102 4.71 -1.75 14.16
CA PRO A 102 3.50 -1.02 14.54
C PRO A 102 3.56 -0.43 15.95
N GLY A 103 4.34 -1.02 16.86
CA GLY A 103 4.47 -0.57 18.24
C GLY A 103 5.49 0.54 18.44
N LYS A 104 6.52 0.62 17.58
CA LYS A 104 7.68 1.50 17.81
C LYS A 104 8.04 2.43 16.64
N LYS A 105 7.69 2.06 15.41
CA LYS A 105 8.18 2.71 14.18
C LYS A 105 7.07 3.05 13.19
N THR A 106 5.89 3.43 13.68
CA THR A 106 4.84 3.99 12.80
C THR A 106 5.30 5.31 12.18
N LEU A 107 4.83 5.64 10.98
CA LEU A 107 5.25 6.88 10.30
C LEU A 107 4.90 8.15 11.11
N ALA A 108 3.81 8.13 11.87
CA ALA A 108 3.40 9.24 12.73
C ALA A 108 4.32 9.46 13.94
N MET A 109 5.00 8.41 14.42
CA MET A 109 5.94 8.50 15.56
C MET A 109 7.33 8.99 15.13
N LEU A 110 7.67 8.87 13.84
CA LEU A 110 9.01 9.13 13.35
C LEU A 110 9.20 10.58 12.93
N LYS A 111 10.38 11.12 13.25
CA LYS A 111 10.89 12.37 12.67
C LYS A 111 11.10 12.21 11.16
N PRO A 112 11.17 13.31 10.38
CA PRO A 112 11.28 13.26 8.92
C PRO A 112 12.39 12.32 8.40
N ALA A 113 13.56 12.31 9.03
CA ALA A 113 14.65 11.41 8.64
C ALA A 113 14.29 9.92 8.77
N GLY A 114 13.66 9.52 9.87
CA GLY A 114 13.21 8.14 10.07
C GLY A 114 12.08 7.73 9.12
N ARG A 115 11.17 8.65 8.79
CA ARG A 115 10.16 8.40 7.74
C ARG A 115 10.83 8.17 6.39
N ALA A 116 11.80 9.00 6.02
CA ALA A 116 12.52 8.86 4.76
C ALA A 116 13.25 7.51 4.65
N GLU A 117 13.83 7.02 5.75
CA GLU A 117 14.45 5.69 5.81
C GLU A 117 13.44 4.58 5.52
N ILE A 118 12.31 4.55 6.23
CA ILE A 118 11.26 3.53 6.03
C ILE A 118 10.70 3.58 4.60
N LEU A 119 10.49 4.78 4.06
CA LEU A 119 9.94 4.93 2.71
C LEU A 119 10.97 4.55 1.62
N THR A 120 12.26 4.73 1.89
CA THR A 120 13.34 4.24 1.02
C THR A 120 13.39 2.72 1.02
N GLN A 121 13.33 2.09 2.20
CA GLN A 121 13.24 0.63 2.34
C GLN A 121 12.00 0.08 1.63
N THR A 122 10.85 0.73 1.82
CA THR A 122 9.60 0.40 1.11
C THR A 122 9.80 0.41 -0.40
N THR A 123 10.47 1.44 -0.93
CA THR A 123 10.77 1.55 -2.37
C THR A 123 11.67 0.41 -2.87
N GLN A 124 12.70 0.04 -2.10
CA GLN A 124 13.59 -1.07 -2.43
C GLN A 124 12.85 -2.41 -2.45
N ILE A 125 11.99 -2.67 -1.46
CA ILE A 125 11.17 -3.88 -1.38
C ILE A 125 10.20 -3.97 -2.57
N ILE A 126 9.55 -2.86 -2.94
CA ILE A 126 8.70 -2.80 -4.14
C ILE A 126 9.51 -3.16 -5.39
N CYS A 127 10.72 -2.57 -5.55
CA CYS A 127 11.57 -2.88 -6.71
C CYS A 127 11.97 -4.36 -6.73
N GLN A 128 12.28 -4.96 -5.58
CA GLN A 128 12.62 -6.37 -5.46
C GLN A 128 11.47 -7.26 -5.92
N TYR A 129 10.24 -7.01 -5.45
CA TYR A 129 9.06 -7.77 -5.88
C TYR A 129 8.72 -7.60 -7.36
N LEU A 130 9.04 -6.44 -7.94
CA LEU A 130 8.85 -6.17 -9.36
C LEU A 130 10.03 -6.63 -10.25
N GLY A 131 11.10 -7.19 -9.67
CA GLY A 131 12.30 -7.59 -10.42
C GLY A 131 13.07 -6.40 -11.04
N ILE A 132 12.86 -5.18 -10.55
CA ILE A 132 13.52 -3.97 -11.02
C ILE A 132 14.90 -3.89 -10.36
N ARG A 133 15.98 -3.84 -11.17
CA ARG A 133 17.33 -3.63 -10.64
C ARG A 133 17.40 -2.26 -9.94
N SER A 134 17.76 -2.29 -8.65
CA SER A 134 17.83 -1.12 -7.76
C SER A 134 18.95 -0.18 -8.18
#